data_AF-A0A423IF55-F1
#
_entry.id   AF-A0A423IF55-F1
#
_cell.length_a   1.000
_cell.length_b   1.000
_cell.length_c   1.000
_cell.angle_alpha   90.00
_cell.angle_beta   90.00
_cell.angle_gamma   90.00
#
_symmetry.space_group_name_H-M   'P 1'
#
loop_
_entity.id
_entity.type
_entity.pdbx_description
1 polymer ?
#
loop_
_entity_poly.entity_id
_entity_poly.type
_entity_poly.pdbx_seq_one_letter_code
_entity_poly.pdbx_strand_id
1 'polypeptide(L)'
;MAIAIILILIVIASVLFHILAPWHATPAASNWGSIDTTLFITLIISGIFFIAITVFMAVAVMRYRHKEGARAHYQPESKKLETWLIIVTSVGIAAMLAPGLVVYSDFIRVPKNAYELEVVAQQWQWAFRFAGQDGKLGKSDIKFVDFTNPLGLDPKDPVGQDDVLIKNNEVRLPLDQPVKVLLRSKDVLHNFYIPQIRSKMDMVPGMVSYFWFTPTKTGKYEILCAEYCGVGHYNMRGHMIVEEQGAFDQWLSSQPTFAQTLATAAKPSQDSVLEKGRLLVEKYGCGACHSQDGSTSLGPGWKGLYGRTEQFADGTSALVDEAYLKESILDPKARLVQGYPPVMVAYTLTEDELGAVVALIKSLGAAEQEPSASEKLDRGDDLATQGLRVAESLGCLACHSVDGSKGVGPSWQGLYGETVTLADGTSIKADEGYIKDSILNPGAKIVKGYAAVMPAFAPSDQELNALIAFIKSKAKADADASKAEPGK
;
A
#
# COMPACT_ATOMS: atom_id res chain seq x y z
N MET A 1 -38.47 20.28 -35.52
CA MET A 1 -39.25 19.13 -35.02
C MET A 1 -38.34 18.02 -34.54
N ALA A 2 -37.36 17.57 -35.35
CA ALA A 2 -36.40 16.54 -34.95
C ALA A 2 -35.75 16.81 -33.58
N ILE A 3 -35.27 18.03 -33.34
CA ILE A 3 -34.67 18.43 -32.04
C ILE A 3 -35.64 18.22 -30.87
N ALA A 4 -36.89 18.68 -30.96
CA ALA A 4 -37.86 18.50 -29.87
C ALA A 4 -38.16 17.02 -29.60
N ILE A 5 -38.24 16.19 -30.65
CA ILE A 5 -38.42 14.74 -30.51
C ILE A 5 -37.21 14.13 -29.80
N ILE A 6 -35.99 14.49 -30.21
CA ILE A 6 -34.76 14.02 -29.57
C ILE A 6 -34.73 14.40 -28.09
N LEU A 7 -35.08 15.63 -27.72
CA LEU A 7 -35.13 16.07 -26.33
C LEU A 7 -36.11 15.23 -25.48
N ILE A 8 -37.30 14.95 -26.01
CA ILE A 8 -38.28 14.09 -25.32
C ILE A 8 -37.76 12.65 -25.20
N LEU A 9 -37.16 12.11 -26.27
CA LEU A 9 -36.56 10.77 -26.24
C LEU A 9 -35.42 10.68 -25.22
N ILE A 10 -34.59 11.71 -25.09
CA ILE A 10 -33.53 11.78 -24.06
C ILE A 10 -34.16 11.71 -22.67
N VAL A 11 -35.20 12.49 -22.39
CA VAL A 11 -35.88 12.46 -21.08
C VAL A 11 -36.43 11.08 -20.79
N ILE A 12 -37.15 10.47 -21.75
CA ILE A 12 -37.73 9.14 -21.59
C ILE A 12 -36.63 8.11 -21.36
N ALA A 13 -35.58 8.11 -22.18
CA ALA A 13 -34.47 7.18 -22.07
C ALA A 13 -33.72 7.34 -20.73
N SER A 14 -33.46 8.57 -20.28
CA SER A 14 -32.82 8.83 -18.98
C SER A 14 -33.69 8.34 -17.81
N VAL A 15 -34.99 8.60 -17.81
CA VAL A 15 -35.89 8.15 -16.75
C VAL A 15 -36.00 6.62 -16.74
N LEU A 16 -36.19 5.99 -17.90
CA LEU A 16 -36.21 4.54 -18.02
C LEU A 16 -34.90 3.90 -17.60
N PHE A 17 -33.76 4.48 -17.97
CA PHE A 17 -32.45 4.02 -17.51
C PHE A 17 -32.35 4.03 -16.00
N HIS A 18 -32.78 5.12 -15.33
CA HIS A 18 -32.68 5.20 -13.87
C HIS A 18 -33.61 4.22 -13.14
N ILE A 19 -34.76 3.87 -13.72
CA ILE A 19 -35.72 2.92 -13.14
C ILE A 19 -35.29 1.47 -13.40
N LEU A 20 -34.75 1.18 -14.59
CA LEU A 20 -34.48 -0.18 -15.05
C LEU A 20 -33.04 -0.63 -14.81
N ALA A 21 -32.08 0.28 -14.69
CA ALA A 21 -30.68 -0.06 -14.49
C ALA A 21 -30.35 -0.29 -13.00
N PRO A 22 -29.54 -1.30 -12.66
CA PRO A 22 -29.14 -1.58 -11.29
C PRO A 22 -27.92 -0.75 -10.88
N TRP A 23 -28.08 0.57 -10.79
CA TRP A 23 -26.99 1.51 -10.48
C TRP A 23 -26.98 1.98 -9.01
N HIS A 24 -27.80 1.37 -8.15
CA HIS A 24 -27.92 1.75 -6.74
C HIS A 24 -26.59 1.58 -5.98
N ALA A 25 -26.37 2.45 -5.00
CA ALA A 25 -25.22 2.36 -4.11
C ALA A 25 -25.22 1.00 -3.37
N THR A 26 -24.03 0.45 -3.14
CA THR A 26 -23.88 -0.73 -2.27
C THR A 26 -24.45 -0.42 -0.88
N PRO A 27 -25.08 -1.35 -0.16
CA PRO A 27 -25.59 -1.05 1.18
C PRO A 27 -24.50 -0.47 2.07
N ALA A 28 -24.81 0.62 2.78
CA ALA A 28 -23.90 1.20 3.76
C ALA A 28 -23.59 0.18 4.88
N ALA A 29 -22.35 0.18 5.33
CA ALA A 29 -21.85 -0.62 6.46
C ALA A 29 -21.41 0.28 7.62
N SER A 30 -21.93 1.50 7.67
CA SER A 30 -21.65 2.46 8.73
C SER A 30 -22.89 3.27 9.14
N ASN A 31 -22.73 4.10 10.17
CA ASN A 31 -23.70 5.10 10.62
C ASN A 31 -24.04 6.17 9.56
N TRP A 32 -23.35 6.22 8.42
CA TRP A 32 -23.49 7.27 7.40
C TRP A 32 -24.54 6.99 6.31
N GLY A 33 -25.56 6.17 6.59
CA GLY A 33 -26.70 5.96 5.69
C GLY A 33 -27.49 7.24 5.36
N SER A 34 -27.34 8.31 6.17
CA SER A 34 -27.90 9.64 5.89
C SER A 34 -27.30 10.28 4.62
N ILE A 35 -26.06 9.94 4.25
CA ILE A 35 -25.43 10.40 3.00
C ILE A 35 -26.17 9.83 1.80
N ASP A 36 -26.49 8.54 1.81
CA ASP A 36 -27.26 7.89 0.75
C ASP A 36 -28.65 8.52 0.59
N THR A 37 -29.29 8.85 1.72
CA THR A 37 -30.57 9.57 1.74
C THR A 37 -30.45 10.95 1.08
N THR A 38 -29.39 11.70 1.40
CA THR A 38 -29.14 13.04 0.84
C THR A 38 -28.86 12.98 -0.67
N LEU A 39 -28.08 11.99 -1.11
CA LEU A 39 -27.82 11.75 -2.53
C LEU A 39 -29.11 11.38 -3.28
N PHE A 40 -29.95 10.54 -2.67
CA PHE A 40 -31.24 10.16 -3.26
C PHE A 40 -32.19 11.37 -3.39
N ILE A 41 -32.31 12.20 -2.35
CA ILE A 41 -33.10 13.45 -2.41
C ILE A 41 -32.57 14.36 -3.52
N THR A 42 -31.25 14.53 -3.61
CA THR A 42 -30.58 15.35 -4.64
C THR A 42 -30.89 14.84 -6.05
N LEU A 43 -30.84 13.52 -6.26
CA LEU A 43 -31.19 12.89 -7.51
C LEU A 43 -32.65 13.18 -7.91
N ILE A 44 -33.60 12.98 -6.98
CA ILE A 44 -35.03 13.19 -7.26
C ILE A 44 -35.31 14.66 -7.63
N ILE A 45 -34.80 15.60 -6.84
CA ILE A 45 -35.00 17.04 -7.09
C ILE A 45 -34.38 17.42 -8.43
N SER A 46 -33.12 17.04 -8.67
CA SER A 46 -32.43 17.34 -9.93
C SER A 46 -33.12 16.69 -11.13
N GLY A 47 -33.65 15.47 -10.97
CA GLY A 47 -34.42 14.76 -11.97
C GLY A 47 -35.72 15.49 -12.33
N ILE A 48 -36.47 16.00 -11.35
CA ILE A 48 -37.68 16.81 -11.59
C ILE A 48 -37.33 18.06 -12.43
N PHE A 49 -36.28 18.79 -12.05
CA PHE A 49 -35.86 19.99 -12.80
C PHE A 49 -35.35 19.63 -14.20
N PHE A 50 -34.58 18.54 -14.35
CA PHE A 50 -34.12 18.05 -15.64
C PHE A 50 -35.30 17.74 -16.58
N ILE A 51 -36.33 17.05 -16.09
CA ILE A 51 -37.55 16.75 -16.87
C ILE A 51 -38.27 18.05 -17.22
N ALA A 52 -38.54 18.91 -16.23
CA ALA A 52 -39.29 20.14 -16.41
C ALA A 52 -38.63 21.08 -17.43
N ILE A 53 -37.32 21.31 -17.31
CA ILE A 53 -36.56 22.21 -18.18
C ILE A 53 -36.47 21.63 -19.59
N THR A 54 -36.16 20.34 -19.72
CA THR A 54 -36.03 19.70 -21.04
C THR A 54 -37.36 19.63 -21.78
N VAL A 55 -38.45 19.27 -21.09
CA VAL A 55 -39.81 19.27 -21.68
C VAL A 55 -40.24 20.67 -22.03
N PHE A 56 -40.00 21.67 -21.17
CA PHE A 56 -40.27 23.07 -21.47
C PHE A 56 -39.53 23.52 -22.74
N MET A 57 -38.25 23.19 -22.88
CA MET A 57 -37.46 23.49 -24.08
C MET A 57 -38.03 22.81 -25.32
N ALA A 58 -38.42 21.53 -25.23
CA ALA A 58 -39.06 20.81 -26.34
C ALA A 58 -40.39 21.49 -26.75
N VAL A 59 -41.23 21.84 -25.77
CA VAL A 59 -42.50 22.57 -25.99
C VAL A 59 -42.23 23.93 -26.63
N ALA A 60 -41.24 24.68 -26.16
CA ALA A 60 -40.88 25.98 -26.73
C ALA A 60 -40.45 25.85 -28.20
N VAL A 61 -39.57 24.89 -28.52
CA VAL A 61 -39.13 24.61 -29.90
C VAL A 61 -40.31 24.20 -30.80
N MET A 62 -41.27 23.44 -30.29
CA MET A 62 -42.46 23.05 -31.06
C MET A 62 -43.44 24.22 -31.24
N ARG A 63 -43.72 24.96 -30.17
CA ARG A 63 -44.74 26.01 -30.11
C ARG A 63 -44.32 27.30 -30.81
N TYR A 64 -43.03 27.63 -30.73
CA TYR A 64 -42.43 28.85 -31.30
C TYR A 64 -41.53 28.55 -32.51
N ARG A 65 -41.72 27.39 -33.14
CA ARG A 65 -41.07 27.07 -34.43
C ARG A 65 -41.34 28.16 -35.45
N HIS A 66 -40.33 28.50 -36.24
CA HIS A 66 -40.47 29.45 -37.35
C HIS A 66 -41.65 29.08 -38.26
N LYS A 67 -42.46 30.08 -38.59
CA LYS A 67 -43.55 30.03 -39.57
C LYS A 67 -43.40 31.24 -40.47
N GLU A 68 -43.44 31.02 -41.77
CA GLU A 68 -43.34 32.09 -42.76
C GLU A 68 -44.46 33.12 -42.53
N GLY A 69 -44.12 34.41 -42.61
CA GLY A 69 -45.04 35.52 -42.33
C GLY A 69 -45.36 35.78 -40.85
N ALA A 70 -44.91 34.95 -39.91
CA ALA A 70 -45.09 35.20 -38.47
C ALA A 70 -43.93 36.01 -37.88
N ARG A 71 -44.24 37.08 -37.15
CA ARG A 71 -43.26 37.90 -36.42
C ARG A 71 -43.22 37.48 -34.94
N ALA A 72 -42.01 37.36 -34.38
CA ALA A 72 -41.84 37.08 -32.96
C ALA A 72 -42.37 38.23 -32.10
N HIS A 73 -43.03 37.89 -30.99
CA HIS A 73 -43.43 38.87 -29.99
C HIS A 73 -42.21 39.41 -29.25
N TYR A 74 -42.04 40.73 -29.18
CA TYR A 74 -40.92 41.36 -28.49
C TYR A 74 -41.28 41.61 -27.03
N GLN A 75 -40.75 40.76 -26.15
CA GLN A 75 -40.87 40.90 -24.70
C GLN A 75 -39.51 40.60 -24.05
N PRO A 76 -38.67 41.62 -23.81
CA PRO A 76 -37.30 41.42 -23.32
C PRO A 76 -37.21 41.13 -21.83
N GLU A 77 -38.22 41.52 -21.04
CA GLU A 77 -38.24 41.36 -19.58
C GLU A 77 -39.62 40.98 -19.04
N SER A 78 -39.62 40.35 -17.87
CA SER A 78 -40.83 40.04 -17.12
C SER A 78 -40.51 39.95 -15.64
N LYS A 79 -40.56 41.11 -14.95
CA LYS A 79 -40.24 41.22 -13.51
C LYS A 79 -40.98 40.20 -12.64
N LYS A 80 -42.25 39.91 -12.94
CA LYS A 80 -43.05 38.92 -12.22
C LYS A 80 -42.49 37.51 -12.38
N LEU A 81 -42.13 37.12 -13.61
CA LEU A 81 -41.56 35.81 -13.90
C LEU A 81 -40.18 35.68 -13.28
N GLU A 82 -39.32 36.69 -13.47
CA GLU A 82 -37.98 36.76 -12.89
C GLU A 82 -38.03 36.61 -11.37
N THR A 83 -38.87 37.39 -10.69
CA THR A 83 -39.00 37.35 -9.22
C THR A 83 -39.44 35.96 -8.75
N TRP A 84 -40.46 35.37 -9.39
CA TRP A 84 -40.95 34.06 -8.99
C TRP A 84 -39.90 32.96 -9.23
N LEU A 85 -39.20 32.98 -10.37
CA LEU A 85 -38.13 32.03 -10.67
C LEU A 85 -36.97 32.14 -9.66
N ILE A 86 -36.57 33.36 -9.29
CA ILE A 86 -35.53 33.59 -8.28
C ILE A 86 -35.95 33.01 -6.93
N ILE A 87 -37.19 33.26 -6.49
CA ILE A 87 -37.68 32.75 -5.20
C ILE A 87 -37.72 31.22 -5.23
N VAL A 88 -38.31 30.62 -6.27
CA VAL A 88 -38.44 29.15 -6.37
C VAL A 88 -37.07 28.47 -6.46
N THR A 89 -36.14 29.00 -7.25
CA THR A 89 -34.78 28.44 -7.36
C THR A 89 -34.01 28.60 -6.06
N SER A 90 -34.11 29.75 -5.38
CA SER A 90 -33.47 29.98 -4.07
C SER A 90 -33.99 29.01 -3.00
N VAL A 91 -35.31 28.81 -2.94
CA VAL A 91 -35.94 27.84 -2.03
C VAL A 91 -35.51 26.42 -2.38
N GLY A 92 -35.46 26.06 -3.66
CA GLY A 92 -34.98 24.75 -4.11
C GLY A 92 -33.54 24.48 -3.71
N ILE A 93 -32.63 25.43 -3.94
CA ILE A 93 -31.22 25.33 -3.54
C ILE A 93 -31.10 25.22 -2.01
N ALA A 94 -31.82 26.06 -1.27
CA ALA A 94 -31.81 26.00 0.20
C ALA A 94 -32.29 24.64 0.72
N ALA A 95 -33.35 24.08 0.15
CA ALA A 95 -33.85 22.75 0.49
C ALA A 95 -32.86 21.63 0.15
N MET A 96 -32.09 21.77 -0.93
CA MET A 96 -31.04 20.82 -1.30
C MET A 96 -29.81 20.90 -0.38
N LEU A 97 -29.42 22.11 0.06
CA LEU A 97 -28.23 22.32 0.88
C LEU A 97 -28.44 22.04 2.38
N ALA A 98 -29.63 22.32 2.91
CA ALA A 98 -29.90 22.23 4.35
C ALA A 98 -29.64 20.83 4.95
N PRO A 99 -30.06 19.71 4.34
CA PRO A 99 -29.72 18.38 4.86
C PRO A 99 -28.22 18.11 4.88
N GLY A 100 -27.49 18.59 3.87
CA GLY A 100 -26.03 18.45 3.79
C GLY A 100 -25.31 19.16 4.94
N LEU A 101 -25.81 20.32 5.39
CA LEU A 101 -25.25 21.03 6.55
C LEU A 101 -25.42 20.26 7.86
N VAL A 102 -26.56 19.56 8.04
CA VAL A 102 -26.78 18.71 9.22
C VAL A 102 -25.83 17.53 9.20
N VAL A 103 -25.73 16.81 8.08
CA VAL A 103 -24.80 15.70 7.90
C VAL A 103 -23.35 16.14 8.13
N TYR A 104 -22.95 17.30 7.59
CA TYR A 104 -21.61 17.84 7.80
C TYR A 104 -21.34 18.18 9.27
N SER A 105 -22.30 18.77 9.98
CA SER A 105 -22.18 19.04 11.42
C SER A 105 -21.97 17.75 12.23
N ASP A 106 -22.64 16.66 11.87
CA ASP A 106 -22.44 15.36 12.53
C ASP A 106 -21.07 14.77 12.14
N PHE A 107 -20.68 14.88 10.88
CA PHE A 107 -19.40 14.36 10.36
C PHE A 107 -18.18 14.98 11.06
N ILE A 108 -18.22 16.26 11.44
CA ILE A 108 -17.11 16.91 12.17
C ILE A 108 -17.15 16.66 13.68
N ARG A 109 -18.20 16.06 14.24
CA ARG A 109 -18.36 15.81 15.68
C ARG A 109 -18.01 14.36 16.02
N VAL A 110 -16.75 14.12 16.34
CA VAL A 110 -16.26 12.80 16.72
C VAL A 110 -16.83 12.37 18.09
N PRO A 111 -17.38 11.15 18.24
CA PRO A 111 -17.79 10.60 19.53
C PRO A 111 -16.63 10.50 20.52
N LYS A 112 -16.87 10.82 21.80
CA LYS A 112 -15.82 10.82 22.84
C LYS A 112 -15.27 9.42 23.16
N ASN A 113 -16.05 8.37 22.90
CA ASN A 113 -15.69 6.97 23.10
C ASN A 113 -15.15 6.32 21.83
N ALA A 114 -14.79 7.12 20.81
CA ALA A 114 -14.27 6.57 19.57
C ALA A 114 -12.88 5.96 19.78
N TYR A 115 -12.72 4.74 19.27
CA TYR A 115 -11.43 4.05 19.20
C TYR A 115 -10.50 4.81 18.25
N GLU A 116 -9.26 5.07 18.65
CA GLU A 116 -8.28 5.71 17.76
C GLU A 116 -7.56 4.66 16.92
N LEU A 117 -7.64 4.83 15.60
CA LEU A 117 -6.89 4.08 14.60
C LEU A 117 -6.05 5.08 13.82
N GLU A 118 -4.73 4.95 13.79
CA GLU A 118 -3.92 5.67 12.81
C GLU A 118 -3.66 4.78 11.58
N VAL A 119 -3.91 5.34 10.40
CA VAL A 119 -3.51 4.79 9.11
C VAL A 119 -2.34 5.60 8.58
N VAL A 120 -1.29 4.89 8.18
CA VAL A 120 -0.10 5.46 7.55
C VAL A 120 -0.05 4.99 6.11
N ALA A 121 -0.02 5.94 5.18
CA ALA A 121 0.10 5.67 3.75
C ALA A 121 1.53 5.85 3.25
N GLN A 122 1.90 5.00 2.30
CA GLN A 122 3.04 5.20 1.42
C GLN A 122 2.75 4.57 0.05
N GLN A 123 3.51 4.92 -0.98
CA GLN A 123 3.47 4.25 -2.27
C GLN A 123 3.91 2.77 -2.10
N TRP A 124 3.07 1.76 -2.35
CA TRP A 124 1.61 1.75 -2.52
C TRP A 124 0.97 0.77 -1.52
N GLN A 125 1.13 1.07 -0.24
CA GLN A 125 0.67 0.26 0.89
C GLN A 125 0.13 1.10 2.04
N TRP A 126 -0.71 0.45 2.83
CA TRP A 126 -1.29 0.89 4.08
C TRP A 126 -0.58 0.18 5.23
N ALA A 127 -0.32 0.92 6.31
CA ALA A 127 0.01 0.37 7.60
C ALA A 127 -0.91 0.98 8.64
N PHE A 128 -1.12 0.28 9.74
CA PHE A 128 -2.05 0.69 10.78
C PHE A 128 -1.39 0.62 12.15
N ARG A 129 -1.83 1.48 13.05
CA ARG A 129 -1.53 1.34 14.47
C ARG A 129 -2.72 1.65 15.35
N PHE A 130 -2.81 0.94 16.45
CA PHE A 130 -3.76 1.17 17.53
C PHE A 130 -3.02 1.57 18.79
N ALA A 131 -3.70 2.34 19.64
CA ALA A 131 -3.22 2.59 20.99
C ALA A 131 -3.14 1.28 21.79
N GLY A 132 -2.18 1.22 22.71
CA GLY A 132 -2.02 0.09 23.62
C GLY A 132 -2.97 0.14 24.81
N GLN A 133 -2.49 -0.34 25.96
CA GLN A 133 -3.28 -0.40 27.20
C GLN A 133 -3.58 0.98 27.78
N ASP A 134 -2.75 1.97 27.49
CA ASP A 134 -2.94 3.34 27.97
C ASP A 134 -4.01 4.15 27.20
N GLY A 135 -4.49 3.58 26.09
CA GLY A 135 -5.51 4.18 25.23
C GLY A 135 -5.06 5.44 24.49
N LYS A 136 -3.75 5.68 24.36
CA LYS A 136 -3.18 6.83 23.65
C LYS A 136 -2.18 6.37 22.61
N LEU A 137 -2.16 7.08 21.48
CA LEU A 137 -1.13 6.86 20.47
C LEU A 137 0.14 7.62 20.80
N GLY A 138 1.28 6.96 20.63
CA GLY A 138 2.60 7.59 20.75
C GLY A 138 2.86 8.68 19.71
N LYS A 139 3.87 9.50 19.97
CA LYS A 139 4.37 10.50 19.02
C LYS A 139 5.01 9.83 17.80
N SER A 140 4.82 10.46 16.65
CA SER A 140 5.47 10.06 15.40
C SER A 140 6.02 11.28 14.65
N ASP A 141 7.15 11.11 13.96
CA ASP A 141 7.80 12.14 13.14
C ASP A 141 8.53 11.47 11.97
N ILE A 142 8.59 12.15 10.81
CA ILE A 142 9.29 11.66 9.63
C ILE A 142 10.78 11.39 9.91
N LYS A 143 11.41 12.13 10.83
CA LYS A 143 12.83 11.95 11.19
C LYS A 143 13.13 10.59 11.83
N PHE A 144 12.11 9.92 12.37
CA PHE A 144 12.24 8.60 12.97
C PHE A 144 11.92 7.48 11.98
N VAL A 145 11.52 7.82 10.75
CA VAL A 145 11.23 6.82 9.72
C VAL A 145 12.53 6.22 9.23
N ASP A 146 12.69 4.93 9.46
CA ASP A 146 13.76 4.11 8.91
C ASP A 146 13.23 2.69 8.61
N PHE A 147 14.13 1.79 8.23
CA PHE A 147 13.79 0.41 7.89
C PHE A 147 13.17 -0.37 9.06
N THR A 148 13.64 -0.13 10.28
CA THR A 148 13.18 -0.82 11.49
C THR A 148 11.92 -0.16 12.08
N ASN A 149 11.75 1.13 11.80
CA ASN A 149 10.64 1.96 12.26
C ASN A 149 9.89 2.62 11.08
N PRO A 150 9.20 1.82 10.24
CA PRO A 150 8.55 2.35 9.03
C PRO A 150 7.39 3.31 9.32
N LEU A 151 6.81 3.28 10.53
CA LEU A 151 5.76 4.22 10.93
C LEU A 151 6.33 5.53 11.50
N GLY A 152 7.63 5.61 11.82
CA GLY A 152 8.27 6.81 12.35
C GLY A 152 7.85 7.15 13.77
N LEU A 153 7.63 6.15 14.62
CA LEU A 153 7.30 6.32 16.04
C LEU A 153 8.52 6.80 16.83
N ASP A 154 8.36 7.69 17.80
CA ASP A 154 9.48 8.15 18.63
C ASP A 154 9.95 7.01 19.56
N PRO A 155 11.16 6.45 19.38
CA PRO A 155 11.64 5.32 20.19
C PRO A 155 11.78 5.65 21.67
N LYS A 156 11.83 6.94 22.03
CA LYS A 156 11.98 7.42 23.40
C LYS A 156 10.66 7.84 24.04
N ASP A 157 9.55 7.83 23.29
CA ASP A 157 8.24 8.15 23.84
C ASP A 157 7.69 6.95 24.64
N PRO A 158 7.49 7.07 25.96
CA PRO A 158 6.93 5.98 26.76
C PRO A 158 5.49 5.64 26.36
N VAL A 159 4.72 6.61 25.85
CA VAL A 159 3.33 6.40 25.40
C VAL A 159 3.28 5.53 24.16
N GLY A 160 4.27 5.62 23.28
CA GLY A 160 4.27 4.84 22.03
C GLY A 160 4.75 3.40 22.18
N GLN A 161 5.23 2.97 23.35
CA GLN A 161 5.89 1.66 23.48
C GLN A 161 4.91 0.49 23.37
N ASP A 162 3.69 0.68 23.83
CA ASP A 162 2.60 -0.29 23.76
C ASP A 162 1.68 -0.10 22.55
N ASP A 163 1.95 0.89 21.67
CA ASP A 163 1.27 1.01 20.37
C ASP A 163 1.36 -0.32 19.61
N VAL A 164 0.21 -0.82 19.16
CA VAL A 164 0.10 -2.11 18.45
C VAL A 164 0.21 -1.86 16.95
N LEU A 165 1.16 -2.53 16.29
CA LEU A 165 1.54 -2.23 14.90
C LEU A 165 1.09 -3.31 13.93
N ILE A 166 0.36 -2.90 12.90
CA ILE A 166 -0.14 -3.78 11.84
C ILE A 166 0.54 -3.31 10.55
N LYS A 167 1.53 -4.09 10.10
CA LYS A 167 2.42 -3.75 8.96
C LYS A 167 1.98 -4.35 7.63
N ASN A 168 0.73 -4.82 7.55
CA ASN A 168 0.14 -5.37 6.33
C ASN A 168 -1.06 -4.51 5.87
N ASN A 169 -1.58 -4.81 4.69
CA ASN A 169 -2.69 -4.10 4.08
C ASN A 169 -4.08 -4.53 4.61
N GLU A 170 -4.16 -5.16 5.78
CA GLU A 170 -5.41 -5.63 6.38
C GLU A 170 -5.57 -5.10 7.81
N VAL A 171 -6.66 -4.39 8.07
CA VAL A 171 -7.03 -3.93 9.42
C VAL A 171 -8.33 -4.57 9.85
N ARG A 172 -8.47 -4.89 11.13
CA ARG A 172 -9.73 -5.34 11.70
C ARG A 172 -10.30 -4.30 12.63
N LEU A 173 -11.63 -4.21 12.70
CA LEU A 173 -12.37 -3.27 13.52
C LEU A 173 -13.54 -3.94 14.21
N PRO A 174 -13.87 -3.55 15.45
CA PRO A 174 -15.02 -4.06 16.16
C PRO A 174 -16.34 -3.51 15.60
N LEU A 175 -17.34 -4.37 15.50
CA LEU A 175 -18.72 -4.03 15.16
C LEU A 175 -19.32 -3.06 16.19
N ASP A 176 -20.13 -2.11 15.73
CA ASP A 176 -20.91 -1.15 16.54
C ASP A 176 -20.09 -0.22 17.44
N GLN A 177 -18.78 -0.17 17.24
CA GLN A 177 -17.89 0.71 17.98
C GLN A 177 -17.46 1.91 17.12
N PRO A 178 -17.64 3.16 17.58
CA PRO A 178 -17.13 4.32 16.83
C PRO A 178 -15.60 4.28 16.72
N VAL A 179 -15.09 4.61 15.55
CA VAL A 179 -13.66 4.67 15.24
C VAL A 179 -13.33 6.04 14.68
N LYS A 180 -12.34 6.69 15.28
CA LYS A 180 -11.71 7.90 14.77
C LYS A 180 -10.45 7.49 14.02
N VAL A 181 -10.46 7.70 12.72
CA VAL A 181 -9.36 7.35 11.85
C VAL A 181 -8.46 8.57 11.69
N LEU A 182 -7.26 8.50 12.25
CA LEU A 182 -6.18 9.45 12.03
C LEU A 182 -5.40 9.02 10.79
N LEU A 183 -5.03 9.98 9.95
CA LEU A 183 -4.50 9.69 8.62
C LEU A 183 -3.22 10.48 8.39
N ARG A 184 -2.13 9.77 8.09
CA ARG A 184 -0.83 10.36 7.80
C ARG A 184 -0.21 9.76 6.53
N SER A 185 0.40 10.61 5.71
CA SER A 185 1.21 10.15 4.57
C SER A 185 2.70 10.32 4.86
N LYS A 186 3.51 9.36 4.41
CA LYS A 186 4.98 9.41 4.47
C LYS A 186 5.62 10.06 3.25
N ASP A 187 4.91 10.14 2.13
CA ASP A 187 5.49 10.52 0.84
C ASP A 187 4.65 11.53 0.06
N VAL A 188 3.61 11.10 -0.64
CA VAL A 188 2.77 11.90 -1.53
C VAL A 188 1.33 11.98 -1.01
N LEU A 189 0.45 12.69 -1.72
CA LEU A 189 -0.97 12.66 -1.41
C LEU A 189 -1.54 11.26 -1.62
N HIS A 190 -2.35 10.81 -0.66
CA HIS A 190 -3.22 9.63 -0.78
C HIS A 190 -4.62 10.00 -0.31
N ASN A 191 -5.58 9.11 -0.45
CA ASN A 191 -6.89 9.25 0.18
C ASN A 191 -7.36 7.90 0.65
N PHE A 192 -7.64 7.77 1.94
CA PHE A 192 -8.12 6.52 2.52
C PHE A 192 -9.64 6.43 2.35
N TYR A 193 -10.09 5.51 1.50
CA TYR A 193 -11.50 5.37 1.16
C TYR A 193 -12.00 3.93 1.27
N ILE A 194 -13.08 3.75 2.01
CA ILE A 194 -13.85 2.50 2.03
C ILE A 194 -15.28 2.84 1.55
N PRO A 195 -15.70 2.43 0.34
CA PRO A 195 -16.97 2.87 -0.24
C PRO A 195 -18.17 2.66 0.67
N GLN A 196 -18.29 1.49 1.30
CA GLN A 196 -19.41 1.11 2.17
C GLN A 196 -19.49 1.94 3.46
N ILE A 197 -18.40 2.62 3.84
CA ILE A 197 -18.34 3.49 5.02
C ILE A 197 -18.76 4.93 4.70
N ARG A 198 -18.81 5.32 3.42
CA ARG A 198 -19.18 6.67 2.93
C ARG A 198 -18.30 7.81 3.41
N SER A 199 -17.18 7.48 4.04
CA SER A 199 -16.20 8.45 4.52
C SER A 199 -14.91 8.25 3.75
N LYS A 200 -14.31 9.36 3.35
CA LYS A 200 -13.01 9.40 2.71
C LYS A 200 -12.32 10.70 3.11
N MET A 201 -10.99 10.68 3.19
CA MET A 201 -10.24 11.88 3.52
C MET A 201 -8.85 11.79 2.93
N ASP A 202 -8.37 12.93 2.42
CA ASP A 202 -7.04 13.04 1.85
C ASP A 202 -6.00 12.95 2.98
N MET A 203 -4.92 12.25 2.71
CA MET A 203 -3.76 12.07 3.57
C MET A 203 -2.65 12.95 3.02
N VAL A 204 -2.40 14.06 3.70
CA VAL A 204 -1.46 15.08 3.22
C VAL A 204 -0.14 14.95 3.98
N PRO A 205 1.00 14.77 3.29
CA PRO A 205 2.32 14.74 3.94
C PRO A 205 2.51 15.95 4.85
N GLY A 206 2.95 15.71 6.09
CA GLY A 206 3.15 16.75 7.10
C GLY A 206 1.91 17.18 7.89
N MET A 207 0.74 16.59 7.64
CA MET A 207 -0.47 16.81 8.43
C MET A 207 -1.12 15.49 8.85
N VAL A 208 -1.86 15.53 9.96
CA VAL A 208 -2.75 14.43 10.38
C VAL A 208 -4.18 14.87 10.11
N SER A 209 -4.76 14.34 9.04
CA SER A 209 -6.19 14.49 8.76
C SER A 209 -6.98 13.41 9.50
N TYR A 210 -8.30 13.56 9.59
CA TYR A 210 -9.13 12.55 10.23
C TYR A 210 -10.55 12.54 9.72
N PHE A 211 -11.20 11.40 9.88
CA PHE A 211 -12.66 11.27 9.86
C PHE A 211 -13.08 10.26 10.91
N TRP A 212 -14.39 10.05 11.08
CA TRP A 212 -14.89 9.02 11.98
C TRP A 212 -16.10 8.31 11.37
N PHE A 213 -16.32 7.08 11.84
CA PHE A 213 -17.51 6.29 11.52
C PHE A 213 -17.72 5.22 12.59
N THR A 214 -18.88 4.58 12.57
CA THR A 214 -19.19 3.39 13.35
C THR A 214 -19.50 2.27 12.37
N PRO A 215 -18.71 1.18 12.31
CA PRO A 215 -19.06 0.02 11.48
C PRO A 215 -20.34 -0.62 12.01
N THR A 216 -21.31 -0.89 11.13
CA THR A 216 -22.64 -1.42 11.52
C THR A 216 -22.94 -2.79 10.93
N LYS A 217 -22.00 -3.36 10.18
CA LYS A 217 -22.16 -4.65 9.52
C LYS A 217 -20.84 -5.39 9.46
N THR A 218 -20.85 -6.66 9.87
CA THR A 218 -19.70 -7.55 9.76
C THR A 218 -19.41 -7.88 8.30
N GLY A 219 -18.13 -8.09 7.98
CA GLY A 219 -17.69 -8.42 6.64
C GLY A 219 -16.29 -7.92 6.30
N LYS A 220 -15.81 -8.32 5.12
CA LYS A 220 -14.55 -7.85 4.53
C LYS A 220 -14.85 -6.79 3.48
N TYR A 221 -14.30 -5.59 3.68
CA TYR A 221 -14.50 -4.42 2.84
C TYR A 221 -13.17 -3.97 2.24
N GLU A 222 -13.20 -3.54 0.99
CA GLU A 222 -12.00 -3.09 0.30
C GLU A 222 -11.65 -1.64 0.67
N ILE A 223 -10.39 -1.41 0.98
CA ILE A 223 -9.77 -0.11 1.15
C ILE A 223 -9.15 0.30 -0.18
N LEU A 224 -9.44 1.51 -0.62
CA LEU A 224 -8.96 2.09 -1.88
C LEU A 224 -8.17 3.36 -1.61
N CYS A 225 -7.11 3.58 -2.42
CA CYS A 225 -6.54 4.91 -2.56
C CYS A 225 -7.40 5.72 -3.53
N ALA A 226 -7.97 6.84 -3.07
CA ALA A 226 -8.86 7.69 -3.87
C ALA A 226 -8.24 9.06 -4.26
N GLU A 227 -6.90 9.14 -4.24
CA GLU A 227 -6.11 10.30 -4.70
C GLU A 227 -4.91 9.78 -5.49
N TYR A 228 -4.62 10.39 -6.65
CA TYR A 228 -3.62 9.82 -7.55
C TYR A 228 -2.22 9.90 -6.95
N CYS A 229 -1.69 8.75 -6.56
CA CYS A 229 -0.41 8.63 -5.84
C CYS A 229 0.69 7.96 -6.68
N GLY A 230 0.62 8.02 -8.01
CA GLY A 230 1.64 7.48 -8.92
C GLY A 230 1.27 6.17 -9.62
N VAL A 231 2.25 5.49 -10.22
CA VAL A 231 2.01 4.38 -11.17
C VAL A 231 1.28 3.16 -10.57
N GLY A 232 1.46 2.88 -9.28
CA GLY A 232 0.76 1.81 -8.56
C GLY A 232 -0.58 2.23 -7.95
N HIS A 233 -1.06 3.45 -8.20
CA HIS A 233 -2.27 4.01 -7.56
C HIS A 233 -3.49 3.09 -7.65
N TYR A 234 -3.78 2.54 -8.83
CA TYR A 234 -4.94 1.66 -9.06
C TYR A 234 -4.91 0.36 -8.22
N ASN A 235 -3.73 0.02 -7.69
CA ASN A 235 -3.44 -1.22 -7.00
C ASN A 235 -3.09 -1.03 -5.52
N MET A 236 -3.08 0.22 -5.04
CA MET A 236 -2.96 0.56 -3.63
C MET A 236 -4.25 0.21 -2.89
N ARG A 237 -4.43 -1.09 -2.63
CA ARG A 237 -5.63 -1.70 -2.06
C ARG A 237 -5.31 -2.31 -0.70
N GLY A 238 -6.33 -2.43 0.12
CA GLY A 238 -6.27 -3.13 1.39
C GLY A 238 -7.63 -3.66 1.79
N HIS A 239 -7.72 -4.19 3.00
CA HIS A 239 -8.97 -4.72 3.52
C HIS A 239 -9.24 -4.22 4.93
N MET A 240 -10.49 -3.85 5.18
CA MET A 240 -11.04 -3.66 6.51
C MET A 240 -11.97 -4.84 6.80
N ILE A 241 -11.70 -5.57 7.87
CA ILE A 241 -12.56 -6.64 8.36
C ILE A 241 -13.32 -6.13 9.58
N VAL A 242 -14.65 -6.15 9.51
CA VAL A 242 -15.51 -5.85 10.66
C VAL A 242 -15.94 -7.16 11.30
N GLU A 243 -15.63 -7.31 12.58
CA GLU A 243 -15.88 -8.53 13.36
C GLU A 243 -16.43 -8.21 14.75
N GLU A 244 -16.93 -9.22 15.45
CA GLU A 244 -17.39 -9.09 16.82
C GLU A 244 -16.25 -8.69 17.76
N GLN A 245 -16.55 -7.93 18.81
CA GLN A 245 -15.56 -7.38 19.75
C GLN A 245 -14.55 -8.42 20.24
N GLY A 246 -15.00 -9.61 20.66
CA GLY A 246 -14.11 -10.64 21.17
C GLY A 246 -13.11 -11.20 20.14
N ALA A 247 -13.51 -11.27 18.86
CA ALA A 247 -12.60 -11.69 17.79
C ALA A 247 -11.57 -10.61 17.48
N PHE A 248 -12.00 -9.34 17.48
CA PHE A 248 -11.12 -8.19 17.34
C PHE A 248 -10.10 -8.11 18.48
N ASP A 249 -10.52 -8.27 19.73
CA ASP A 249 -9.62 -8.22 20.89
C ASP A 249 -8.57 -9.34 20.82
N GLN A 250 -8.99 -10.55 20.44
CA GLN A 250 -8.08 -11.67 20.24
C GLN A 250 -7.07 -11.39 19.12
N TRP A 251 -7.53 -10.90 17.97
CA TRP A 251 -6.66 -10.53 16.86
C TRP A 251 -5.68 -9.43 17.26
N LEU A 252 -6.15 -8.34 17.87
CA LEU A 252 -5.33 -7.20 18.26
C LEU A 252 -4.23 -7.63 19.26
N SER A 253 -4.57 -8.49 20.23
CA SER A 253 -3.61 -9.01 21.21
C SER A 253 -2.50 -9.90 20.61
N SER A 254 -2.72 -10.43 19.39
CA SER A 254 -1.72 -11.23 18.68
C SER A 254 -0.72 -10.40 17.87
N GLN A 255 -0.99 -9.11 17.70
CA GLN A 255 -0.15 -8.21 16.92
C GLN A 255 1.02 -7.67 17.77
N PRO A 256 2.18 -7.38 17.17
CA PRO A 256 3.34 -6.91 17.92
C PRO A 256 3.16 -5.46 18.40
N THR A 257 3.64 -5.16 19.60
CA THR A 257 3.79 -3.78 20.07
C THR A 257 5.04 -3.12 19.50
N PHE A 258 5.10 -1.79 19.50
CA PHE A 258 6.27 -1.06 19.02
C PHE A 258 7.55 -1.49 19.77
N ALA A 259 7.50 -1.60 21.10
CA ALA A 259 8.64 -2.08 21.90
C ALA A 259 9.11 -3.48 21.48
N GLN A 260 8.19 -4.40 21.18
CA GLN A 260 8.52 -5.74 20.68
C GLN A 260 9.18 -5.68 19.30
N THR A 261 8.73 -4.78 18.43
CA THR A 261 9.38 -4.59 17.11
C THR A 261 10.79 -4.01 17.24
N LEU A 262 11.02 -3.08 18.17
CA LEU A 262 12.35 -2.54 18.46
C LEU A 262 13.29 -3.62 19.05
N ALA A 263 12.79 -4.43 19.98
CA ALA A 263 13.57 -5.52 20.58
C ALA A 263 13.96 -6.59 19.54
N THR A 264 13.07 -6.86 18.59
CA THR A 264 13.35 -7.76 17.45
C THR A 264 14.39 -7.15 16.52
N ALA A 265 14.26 -5.86 16.19
CA ALA A 265 15.23 -5.14 15.37
C ALA A 265 16.62 -5.01 16.02
N ALA A 266 16.69 -4.92 17.35
CA ALA A 266 17.94 -4.88 18.11
C ALA A 266 18.67 -6.23 18.19
N LYS A 267 18.04 -7.33 17.77
CA LYS A 267 18.67 -8.63 17.53
C LYS A 267 18.59 -8.96 16.04
N PRO A 268 19.28 -8.20 15.18
CA PRO A 268 19.20 -8.44 13.75
C PRO A 268 19.74 -9.84 13.43
N SER A 269 18.98 -10.62 12.67
CA SER A 269 19.51 -11.84 12.06
C SER A 269 20.67 -11.45 11.14
N GLN A 270 21.63 -12.35 10.94
CA GLN A 270 22.75 -12.11 10.02
C GLN A 270 22.24 -11.66 8.64
N ASP A 271 21.13 -12.25 8.17
CA ASP A 271 20.47 -11.89 6.92
C ASP A 271 19.91 -10.46 6.91
N SER A 272 19.30 -9.99 8.01
CA SER A 272 18.81 -8.62 8.13
C SER A 272 19.93 -7.57 8.14
N VAL A 273 21.13 -7.92 8.65
CA VAL A 273 22.31 -7.04 8.59
C VAL A 273 22.85 -6.95 7.15
N LEU A 274 22.86 -8.07 6.42
CA LEU A 274 23.29 -8.10 5.02
C LEU A 274 22.35 -7.31 4.12
N GLU A 275 21.03 -7.44 4.33
CA GLU A 275 20.03 -6.70 3.55
C GLU A 275 20.10 -5.19 3.80
N LYS A 276 20.26 -4.80 5.07
CA LYS A 276 20.56 -3.41 5.43
C LYS A 276 21.82 -2.92 4.73
N GLY A 277 22.87 -3.74 4.66
CA GLY A 277 24.09 -3.45 3.92
C GLY A 277 23.83 -3.22 2.42
N ARG A 278 23.00 -4.06 1.77
CA ARG A 278 22.67 -3.95 0.33
C ARG A 278 21.93 -2.64 0.03
N LEU A 279 20.93 -2.32 0.84
CA LEU A 279 20.14 -1.09 0.68
C LEU A 279 20.99 0.16 0.93
N LEU A 280 21.92 0.13 1.88
CA LEU A 280 22.86 1.24 2.11
C LEU A 280 23.80 1.42 0.90
N VAL A 281 24.33 0.33 0.36
CA VAL A 281 25.18 0.35 -0.84
C VAL A 281 24.44 0.94 -2.05
N GLU A 282 23.15 0.65 -2.21
CA GLU A 282 22.31 1.24 -3.25
C GLU A 282 22.02 2.72 -2.98
N LYS A 283 21.55 3.05 -1.76
CA LYS A 283 21.22 4.42 -1.33
C LYS A 283 22.39 5.39 -1.49
N TYR A 284 23.61 4.95 -1.15
CA TYR A 284 24.82 5.76 -1.25
C TYR A 284 25.54 5.60 -2.61
N GLY A 285 25.00 4.80 -3.52
CA GLY A 285 25.54 4.65 -4.88
C GLY A 285 26.90 3.94 -4.96
N CYS A 286 27.28 3.16 -3.94
CA CYS A 286 28.59 2.50 -3.90
C CYS A 286 28.78 1.52 -5.07
N GLY A 287 27.70 0.91 -5.55
CA GLY A 287 27.68 0.00 -6.70
C GLY A 287 28.07 0.65 -8.04
N ALA A 288 28.08 1.98 -8.14
CA ALA A 288 28.55 2.68 -9.35
C ALA A 288 30.06 2.57 -9.56
N CYS A 289 30.82 2.38 -8.46
CA CYS A 289 32.28 2.33 -8.49
C CYS A 289 32.83 0.97 -8.05
N HIS A 290 32.12 0.23 -7.20
CA HIS A 290 32.54 -1.07 -6.70
C HIS A 290 31.63 -2.17 -7.21
N SER A 291 32.24 -3.21 -7.80
CA SER A 291 31.50 -4.40 -8.22
C SER A 291 31.33 -5.38 -7.07
N GLN A 292 30.17 -6.04 -7.00
CA GLN A 292 29.92 -7.10 -6.04
C GLN A 292 30.40 -8.47 -6.54
N ASP A 293 30.61 -8.61 -7.85
CA ASP A 293 31.08 -9.84 -8.50
C ASP A 293 32.61 -9.97 -8.56
N GLY A 294 33.34 -8.93 -8.14
CA GLY A 294 34.80 -8.88 -8.14
C GLY A 294 35.43 -8.35 -9.41
N SER A 295 34.63 -7.96 -10.41
CA SER A 295 35.13 -7.30 -11.63
C SER A 295 35.80 -5.96 -11.32
N THR A 296 36.84 -5.59 -12.06
CA THR A 296 37.50 -4.30 -11.88
C THR A 296 36.62 -3.17 -12.40
N SER A 297 36.43 -2.11 -11.59
CA SER A 297 35.72 -0.88 -11.96
C SER A 297 36.53 0.35 -11.54
N LEU A 298 35.89 1.48 -11.24
CA LEU A 298 36.55 2.69 -10.72
C LEU A 298 37.14 2.48 -9.31
N GLY A 299 36.61 1.52 -8.55
CA GLY A 299 37.15 1.04 -7.29
C GLY A 299 37.34 -0.48 -7.29
N PRO A 300 38.01 -1.03 -6.26
CA PRO A 300 38.21 -2.48 -6.11
C PRO A 300 36.87 -3.22 -5.96
N GLY A 301 36.76 -4.37 -6.63
CA GLY A 301 35.62 -5.28 -6.47
C GLY A 301 35.62 -5.96 -5.09
N TRP A 302 34.45 -6.27 -4.56
CA TRP A 302 34.29 -6.77 -3.19
C TRP A 302 34.32 -8.29 -3.05
N LYS A 303 34.09 -9.05 -4.13
CA LYS A 303 34.12 -10.51 -4.09
C LYS A 303 35.51 -11.00 -3.68
N GLY A 304 35.59 -11.70 -2.54
CA GLY A 304 36.86 -12.18 -1.98
C GLY A 304 37.82 -11.08 -1.52
N LEU A 305 37.36 -9.83 -1.36
CA LEU A 305 38.21 -8.73 -0.91
C LEU A 305 38.57 -8.87 0.58
N TYR A 306 37.59 -9.22 1.41
CA TYR A 306 37.82 -9.38 2.85
C TYR A 306 38.74 -10.57 3.13
N GLY A 307 39.78 -10.35 3.94
CA GLY A 307 40.78 -11.37 4.27
C GLY A 307 41.87 -11.57 3.21
N ARG A 308 41.83 -10.80 2.10
CA ARG A 308 42.92 -10.75 1.12
C ARG A 308 43.98 -9.74 1.54
N THR A 309 45.24 -10.01 1.22
CA THR A 309 46.31 -9.00 1.29
C THR A 309 46.28 -8.12 0.06
N GLU A 310 46.11 -6.81 0.24
CA GLU A 310 46.18 -5.82 -0.83
C GLU A 310 47.48 -5.02 -0.78
N GLN A 311 47.96 -4.62 -1.95
CA GLN A 311 49.08 -3.69 -2.08
C GLN A 311 48.55 -2.27 -2.25
N PHE A 312 49.20 -1.31 -1.60
CA PHE A 312 48.82 0.09 -1.64
C PHE A 312 49.74 0.89 -2.56
N ALA A 313 49.27 2.07 -2.96
CA ALA A 313 50.00 2.97 -3.86
C ALA A 313 51.35 3.47 -3.29
N ASP A 314 51.55 3.38 -1.97
CA ASP A 314 52.81 3.72 -1.29
C ASP A 314 53.82 2.56 -1.23
N GLY A 315 53.48 1.41 -1.83
CA GLY A 315 54.33 0.20 -1.86
C GLY A 315 54.22 -0.67 -0.61
N THR A 316 53.40 -0.30 0.37
CA THR A 316 53.10 -1.15 1.52
C THR A 316 52.00 -2.16 1.19
N SER A 317 51.80 -3.16 2.05
CA SER A 317 50.73 -4.13 1.90
C SER A 317 50.12 -4.44 3.27
N ALA A 318 48.81 -4.62 3.31
CA ALA A 318 48.12 -5.05 4.53
C ALA A 318 46.97 -6.00 4.22
N LEU A 319 46.56 -6.73 5.25
CA LEU A 319 45.34 -7.53 5.21
C LEU A 319 44.13 -6.58 5.15
N VAL A 320 43.19 -6.86 4.25
CA VAL A 320 41.88 -6.20 4.22
C VAL A 320 41.03 -6.79 5.33
N ASP A 321 41.13 -6.20 6.52
CA ASP A 321 40.34 -6.52 7.69
C ASP A 321 39.20 -5.50 7.92
N GLU A 322 38.44 -5.69 9.00
CA GLU A 322 37.30 -4.83 9.31
C GLU A 322 37.73 -3.37 9.58
N ALA A 323 38.90 -3.18 10.17
CA ALA A 323 39.43 -1.85 10.48
C ALA A 323 39.81 -1.12 9.19
N TYR A 324 40.46 -1.82 8.25
CA TYR A 324 40.79 -1.28 6.94
C TYR A 324 39.55 -0.89 6.14
N LEU A 325 38.51 -1.74 6.11
CA LEU A 325 37.28 -1.42 5.38
C LEU A 325 36.58 -0.18 5.97
N LYS A 326 36.53 -0.07 7.30
CA LYS A 326 35.98 1.11 7.98
C LYS A 326 36.80 2.36 7.68
N GLU A 327 38.13 2.29 7.78
CA GLU A 327 39.05 3.37 7.44
C GLU A 327 38.90 3.80 5.98
N SER A 328 38.77 2.85 5.05
CA SER A 328 38.64 3.14 3.61
C SER A 328 37.31 3.81 3.24
N ILE A 329 36.24 3.59 4.03
CA ILE A 329 34.94 4.24 3.80
C ILE A 329 34.91 5.65 4.41
N LEU A 330 35.52 5.83 5.59
CA LEU A 330 35.52 7.09 6.34
C LEU A 330 36.64 8.05 5.87
N ASP A 331 37.80 7.52 5.48
CA ASP A 331 38.97 8.23 4.97
C ASP A 331 39.64 7.47 3.79
N PRO A 332 39.00 7.46 2.60
CA PRO A 332 39.46 6.70 1.43
C PRO A 332 40.84 7.09 0.89
N LYS A 333 41.41 8.22 1.33
CA LYS A 333 42.73 8.70 0.90
C LYS A 333 43.86 8.22 1.81
N ALA A 334 43.54 7.66 2.99
CA ALA A 334 44.53 7.19 3.94
C ALA A 334 45.38 6.04 3.37
N ARG A 335 44.73 5.05 2.72
CA ARG A 335 45.39 3.88 2.13
C ARG A 335 44.75 3.46 0.81
N LEU A 336 45.26 4.07 -0.26
CA LEU A 336 44.79 3.83 -1.63
C LEU A 336 45.32 2.50 -2.18
N VAL A 337 44.43 1.62 -2.64
CA VAL A 337 44.80 0.36 -3.31
C VAL A 337 45.54 0.65 -4.61
N GLN A 338 46.63 -0.07 -4.84
CA GLN A 338 47.46 0.08 -6.04
C GLN A 338 46.63 -0.16 -7.31
N GLY A 339 46.76 0.74 -8.29
CA GLY A 339 46.07 0.63 -9.57
C GLY A 339 44.71 1.33 -9.66
N TYR A 340 44.21 1.92 -8.56
CA TYR A 340 42.96 2.69 -8.56
C TYR A 340 43.21 4.20 -8.37
N PRO A 341 42.43 5.08 -9.03
CA PRO A 341 42.55 6.51 -8.83
C PRO A 341 41.88 6.95 -7.51
N PRO A 342 42.33 8.03 -6.84
CA PRO A 342 41.77 8.51 -5.57
C PRO A 342 40.44 9.28 -5.79
N VAL A 343 39.44 8.60 -6.35
CA VAL A 343 38.12 9.17 -6.71
C VAL A 343 37.02 8.85 -5.70
N MET A 344 37.27 7.94 -4.76
CA MET A 344 36.31 7.61 -3.70
C MET A 344 36.16 8.79 -2.73
N VAL A 345 34.91 9.20 -2.49
CA VAL A 345 34.57 10.25 -1.52
C VAL A 345 34.44 9.65 -0.12
N ALA A 346 34.70 10.46 0.91
CA ALA A 346 34.49 10.06 2.30
C ALA A 346 32.98 10.01 2.60
N TYR A 347 32.52 8.94 3.25
CA TYR A 347 31.14 8.78 3.66
C TYR A 347 30.98 8.99 5.17
N THR A 348 29.87 9.62 5.57
CA THR A 348 29.50 9.80 6.98
C THR A 348 28.38 8.83 7.35
N LEU A 349 28.76 7.58 7.62
CA LEU A 349 27.85 6.52 8.09
C LEU A 349 27.87 6.43 9.62
N THR A 350 26.75 6.07 10.23
CA THR A 350 26.72 5.65 11.64
C THR A 350 27.44 4.32 11.84
N GLU A 351 27.89 4.00 13.06
CA GLU A 351 28.57 2.72 13.35
C GLU A 351 27.77 1.49 12.92
N ASP A 352 26.45 1.54 13.07
CA ASP A 352 25.53 0.48 12.72
C ASP A 352 25.34 0.35 11.19
N GLU A 353 25.24 1.47 10.47
CA GLU A 353 25.24 1.47 9.00
C GLU A 353 26.57 0.99 8.42
N LEU A 354 27.69 1.47 8.98
CA LEU A 354 29.03 1.09 8.58
C LEU A 354 29.27 -0.41 8.83
N GLY A 355 28.81 -0.92 9.98
CA GLY A 355 28.83 -2.34 10.31
C GLY A 355 28.05 -3.18 9.30
N ALA A 356 26.87 -2.73 8.86
CA ALA A 356 26.06 -3.43 7.85
C ALA A 356 26.72 -3.48 6.46
N VAL A 357 27.33 -2.37 6.01
CA VAL A 357 28.09 -2.34 4.74
C VAL A 357 29.31 -3.28 4.82
N VAL A 358 30.04 -3.25 5.92
CA VAL A 358 31.20 -4.14 6.11
C VAL A 358 30.79 -5.61 6.20
N ALA A 359 29.68 -5.93 6.87
CA ALA A 359 29.12 -7.28 6.92
C ALA A 359 28.76 -7.79 5.51
N LEU A 360 28.19 -6.93 4.65
CA LEU A 360 27.93 -7.25 3.26
C LEU A 360 29.24 -7.57 2.51
N ILE A 361 30.26 -6.72 2.59
CA ILE A 361 31.56 -6.95 1.94
C ILE A 361 32.18 -8.27 2.40
N LYS A 362 32.10 -8.58 3.71
CA LYS A 362 32.56 -9.86 4.28
C LYS A 362 31.82 -11.06 3.69
N SER A 363 30.50 -10.96 3.51
CA SER A 363 29.68 -12.05 2.96
C SER A 363 30.07 -12.42 1.52
N LEU A 364 30.61 -11.48 0.74
CA LEU A 364 31.02 -11.70 -0.65
C LEU A 364 32.35 -12.47 -0.78
N GLY A 365 33.03 -12.76 0.33
CA GLY A 365 34.30 -13.50 0.36
C GLY A 365 34.23 -14.93 0.88
N ALA A 366 33.11 -15.35 1.49
CA ALA A 366 32.97 -16.70 1.98
C ALA A 366 32.68 -17.66 0.81
N ALA A 367 33.66 -18.49 0.46
CA ALA A 367 33.40 -19.68 -0.33
C ALA A 367 32.34 -20.53 0.40
N GLU A 368 31.38 -21.08 -0.35
CA GLU A 368 30.43 -22.09 0.10
C GLU A 368 31.17 -23.17 0.91
N GLN A 369 31.10 -23.09 2.24
CA GLN A 369 31.35 -24.22 3.11
C GLN A 369 29.98 -24.80 3.45
N GLU A 370 29.74 -26.04 3.00
CA GLU A 370 28.59 -26.84 3.43
C GLU A 370 28.42 -26.74 4.96
N PRO A 371 27.19 -26.54 5.47
CA PRO A 371 26.99 -26.43 6.91
C PRO A 371 27.35 -27.74 7.59
N SER A 372 28.35 -27.68 8.47
CA SER A 372 28.66 -28.78 9.38
C SER A 372 27.46 -29.04 10.30
N ALA A 373 27.25 -30.31 10.65
CA ALA A 373 26.08 -30.85 11.33
C ALA A 373 25.87 -30.40 12.80
N SER A 374 26.20 -29.16 13.16
CA SER A 374 26.09 -28.65 14.54
C SER A 374 25.19 -27.43 14.74
N GLU A 375 24.47 -26.94 13.73
CA GLU A 375 23.48 -25.85 13.87
C GLU A 375 22.03 -26.29 13.62
N LYS A 376 21.75 -27.60 13.68
CA LYS A 376 20.38 -28.06 13.91
C LYS A 376 20.13 -28.12 15.40
N LEU A 377 19.62 -27.04 16.00
CA LEU A 377 18.75 -27.02 17.18
C LEU A 377 18.65 -25.58 17.72
N ASP A 378 17.82 -24.73 17.10
CA ASP A 378 16.95 -23.87 17.91
C ASP A 378 15.71 -23.41 17.14
N ARG A 379 14.55 -23.53 17.80
CA ARG A 379 13.18 -23.16 17.38
C ARG A 379 12.51 -24.09 16.36
N GLY A 380 11.73 -25.04 16.87
CA GLY A 380 10.93 -26.02 16.13
C GLY A 380 9.74 -25.48 15.34
N ASP A 381 9.92 -24.39 14.57
CA ASP A 381 8.95 -23.94 13.57
C ASP A 381 9.27 -24.55 12.20
N ASP A 382 8.25 -24.97 11.47
CA ASP A 382 8.41 -25.46 10.10
C ASP A 382 8.88 -24.37 9.13
N LEU A 383 9.46 -24.78 8.00
CA LEU A 383 10.09 -23.90 7.02
C LEU A 383 9.10 -22.90 6.38
N ALA A 384 7.81 -23.24 6.27
CA ALA A 384 6.79 -22.35 5.73
C ALA A 384 6.43 -21.24 6.73
N THR A 385 6.39 -21.56 8.03
CA THR A 385 6.23 -20.57 9.11
C THR A 385 7.40 -19.58 9.14
N GLN A 386 8.62 -20.04 8.87
CA GLN A 386 9.78 -19.15 8.70
C GLN A 386 9.61 -18.25 7.46
N GLY A 387 9.13 -18.80 6.34
CA GLY A 387 8.88 -18.04 5.12
C GLY A 387 7.79 -16.98 5.26
N LEU A 388 6.76 -17.23 6.07
CA LEU A 388 5.74 -16.22 6.39
C LEU A 388 6.37 -14.99 7.06
N ARG A 389 7.25 -15.20 8.03
CA ARG A 389 7.95 -14.10 8.71
C ARG A 389 8.84 -13.31 7.76
N VAL A 390 9.53 -13.99 6.84
CA VAL A 390 10.33 -13.35 5.79
C VAL A 390 9.43 -12.52 4.86
N ALA A 391 8.27 -13.06 4.47
CA ALA A 391 7.30 -12.33 3.65
C ALA A 391 6.74 -11.08 4.36
N GLU A 392 6.53 -11.14 5.67
CA GLU A 392 6.11 -10.00 6.50
C GLU A 392 7.23 -8.97 6.67
N SER A 393 8.46 -9.41 6.94
CA SER A 393 9.59 -8.51 7.17
C SER A 393 10.01 -7.76 5.91
N LEU A 394 9.98 -8.43 4.75
CA LEU A 394 10.27 -7.81 3.45
C LEU A 394 9.06 -7.04 2.89
N GLY A 395 7.93 -7.03 3.59
CA GLY A 395 6.71 -6.36 3.14
C GLY A 395 6.07 -7.00 1.90
N CYS A 396 6.44 -8.24 1.54
CA CYS A 396 5.90 -8.94 0.38
C CYS A 396 4.36 -9.06 0.46
N LEU A 397 3.82 -9.26 1.67
CA LEU A 397 2.37 -9.40 1.90
C LEU A 397 1.57 -8.10 1.70
N ALA A 398 2.23 -6.95 1.57
CA ALA A 398 1.55 -5.73 1.15
C ALA A 398 1.19 -5.80 -0.35
N CYS A 399 2.06 -6.39 -1.17
CA CYS A 399 1.84 -6.48 -2.61
C CYS A 399 1.18 -7.79 -3.04
N HIS A 400 1.48 -8.89 -2.35
CA HIS A 400 1.02 -10.24 -2.68
C HIS A 400 0.02 -10.75 -1.64
N SER A 401 -1.20 -11.05 -2.08
CA SER A 401 -2.20 -11.68 -1.21
C SER A 401 -1.95 -13.18 -1.09
N VAL A 402 -2.43 -13.78 0.00
CA VAL A 402 -2.39 -15.24 0.24
C VAL A 402 -3.77 -15.88 0.26
N ASP A 403 -4.81 -15.13 -0.09
CA ASP A 403 -6.22 -15.53 -0.04
C ASP A 403 -6.90 -15.52 -1.42
N GLY A 404 -6.15 -15.25 -2.49
CA GLY A 404 -6.66 -15.15 -3.86
C GLY A 404 -7.15 -13.76 -4.26
N SER A 405 -7.18 -12.77 -3.34
CA SER A 405 -7.55 -11.39 -3.68
C SER A 405 -6.54 -10.75 -4.63
N LYS A 406 -6.99 -9.83 -5.49
CA LYS A 406 -6.09 -9.09 -6.39
C LYS A 406 -5.40 -7.96 -5.62
N GLY A 407 -4.08 -7.82 -5.78
CA GLY A 407 -3.29 -6.75 -5.18
C GLY A 407 -2.22 -6.22 -6.14
N VAL A 408 -1.23 -5.46 -5.61
CA VAL A 408 -0.11 -4.87 -6.37
C VAL A 408 0.59 -5.91 -7.25
N GLY A 409 0.80 -7.11 -6.70
CA GLY A 409 1.33 -8.29 -7.37
C GLY A 409 0.34 -9.47 -7.37
N PRO A 410 0.68 -10.57 -8.06
CA PRO A 410 -0.14 -11.77 -8.12
C PRO A 410 -0.31 -12.43 -6.74
N SER A 411 -1.50 -13.00 -6.50
CA SER A 411 -1.76 -13.79 -5.29
C SER A 411 -0.88 -15.05 -5.27
N TRP A 412 -0.44 -15.44 -4.08
CA TRP A 412 0.27 -16.70 -3.84
C TRP A 412 -0.67 -17.88 -3.64
N GLN A 413 -1.96 -17.64 -3.41
CA GLN A 413 -2.96 -18.71 -3.28
C GLN A 413 -3.08 -19.47 -4.60
N GLY A 414 -2.66 -20.74 -4.58
CA GLY A 414 -2.69 -21.62 -5.74
C GLY A 414 -1.70 -21.25 -6.86
N LEU A 415 -0.72 -20.38 -6.59
CA LEU A 415 0.25 -19.95 -7.61
C LEU A 415 1.25 -21.06 -7.95
N TYR A 416 1.83 -21.69 -6.93
CA TYR A 416 2.87 -22.69 -7.13
C TYR A 416 2.34 -23.88 -7.94
N GLY A 417 2.99 -24.19 -9.05
CA GLY A 417 2.63 -25.27 -9.97
C GLY A 417 1.60 -24.91 -11.04
N GLU A 418 0.94 -23.74 -10.95
CA GLU A 418 -0.03 -23.27 -11.95
C GLU A 418 0.69 -22.73 -13.20
N THR A 419 0.03 -22.77 -14.36
CA THR A 419 0.53 -22.07 -15.57
C THR A 419 0.09 -20.61 -15.56
N VAL A 420 1.07 -19.71 -15.64
CA VAL A 420 0.87 -18.26 -15.61
C VAL A 420 1.18 -17.67 -16.98
N THR A 421 0.28 -16.83 -17.50
CA THR A 421 0.51 -16.07 -18.74
C THR A 421 1.25 -14.77 -18.43
N LEU A 422 2.32 -14.49 -19.16
CA LEU A 422 3.15 -13.28 -19.04
C LEU A 422 2.61 -12.13 -19.90
N ALA A 423 3.07 -10.92 -19.63
CA ALA A 423 2.64 -9.70 -20.32
C ALA A 423 2.94 -9.71 -21.83
N ASP A 424 3.96 -10.46 -22.26
CA ASP A 424 4.32 -10.67 -23.67
C ASP A 424 3.45 -11.73 -24.39
N GLY A 425 2.50 -12.35 -23.67
CA GLY A 425 1.60 -13.38 -24.19
C GLY A 425 2.13 -14.80 -24.11
N THR A 426 3.38 -15.01 -23.67
CA THR A 426 3.92 -16.35 -23.39
C THR A 426 3.32 -16.92 -22.11
N SER A 427 3.43 -18.24 -21.91
CA SER A 427 2.96 -18.90 -20.68
C SER A 427 4.08 -19.74 -20.07
N ILE A 428 4.24 -19.66 -18.76
CA ILE A 428 5.27 -20.35 -17.99
C ILE A 428 4.63 -21.05 -16.79
N LYS A 429 5.18 -22.19 -16.37
CA LYS A 429 4.77 -22.83 -15.11
C LYS A 429 5.38 -22.04 -13.95
N ALA A 430 4.57 -21.69 -12.95
CA ALA A 430 5.04 -21.06 -11.72
C ALA A 430 5.72 -22.08 -10.81
N ASP A 431 6.87 -22.57 -11.26
CA ASP A 431 7.74 -23.45 -10.50
C ASP A 431 8.70 -22.65 -9.59
N GLU A 432 9.56 -23.37 -8.90
CA GLU A 432 10.54 -22.79 -7.98
C GLU A 432 11.52 -21.85 -8.69
N GLY A 433 11.93 -22.20 -9.92
CA GLY A 433 12.81 -21.36 -10.73
C GLY A 433 12.14 -20.05 -11.13
N TYR A 434 10.88 -20.10 -11.54
CA TYR A 434 10.09 -18.91 -11.83
C TYR A 434 9.92 -18.00 -10.61
N ILE A 435 9.61 -18.57 -9.43
CA ILE A 435 9.43 -17.78 -8.21
C ILE A 435 10.75 -17.14 -7.77
N LYS A 436 11.86 -17.90 -7.79
CA LYS A 436 13.20 -17.39 -7.51
C LYS A 436 13.57 -16.24 -8.44
N ASP A 437 13.38 -16.43 -9.74
CA ASP A 437 13.66 -15.40 -10.74
C ASP A 437 12.73 -14.18 -10.61
N SER A 438 11.47 -14.38 -10.20
CA SER A 438 10.53 -13.27 -9.96
C SER A 438 10.88 -12.44 -8.72
N ILE A 439 11.56 -13.03 -7.73
CA ILE A 439 12.02 -12.31 -6.53
C ILE A 439 13.32 -11.55 -6.81
N LEU A 440 14.28 -12.22 -7.47
CA LEU A 440 15.61 -11.67 -7.76
C LEU A 440 15.60 -10.70 -8.94
N ASN A 441 14.80 -10.98 -9.97
CA ASN A 441 14.70 -10.23 -11.23
C ASN A 441 13.23 -9.96 -11.63
N PRO A 442 12.44 -9.26 -10.80
CA PRO A 442 10.99 -9.10 -10.99
C PRO A 442 10.56 -8.48 -12.34
N GLY A 443 11.43 -7.68 -12.97
CA GLY A 443 11.16 -7.09 -14.27
C GLY A 443 11.30 -8.05 -15.46
N ALA A 444 11.88 -9.24 -15.26
CA ALA A 444 12.18 -10.17 -16.36
C ALA A 444 10.94 -10.91 -16.89
N LYS A 445 10.02 -11.31 -15.99
CA LYS A 445 8.87 -12.17 -16.32
C LYS A 445 7.59 -11.68 -15.63
N ILE A 446 7.06 -10.58 -16.14
CA ILE A 446 5.89 -9.92 -15.56
C ILE A 446 4.62 -10.68 -15.94
N VAL A 447 3.80 -11.04 -14.95
CA VAL A 447 2.50 -11.67 -15.14
C VAL A 447 1.54 -10.73 -15.86
N LYS A 448 0.80 -11.25 -16.85
CA LYS A 448 -0.18 -10.47 -17.62
C LYS A 448 -1.18 -9.80 -16.67
N GLY A 449 -1.33 -8.49 -16.79
CA GLY A 449 -2.24 -7.68 -15.97
C GLY A 449 -1.62 -7.04 -14.74
N TYR A 450 -0.31 -7.25 -14.49
CA TYR A 450 0.45 -6.57 -13.44
C TYR A 450 1.49 -5.62 -14.05
N ALA A 451 1.83 -4.56 -13.31
CA ALA A 451 2.85 -3.60 -13.71
C ALA A 451 4.25 -3.99 -13.18
N ALA A 452 5.30 -3.52 -13.85
CA ALA A 452 6.70 -3.71 -13.45
C ALA A 452 7.08 -2.83 -12.24
N VAL A 453 6.42 -3.03 -11.10
CA VAL A 453 6.57 -2.19 -9.90
C VAL A 453 7.18 -2.93 -8.71
N MET A 454 7.37 -4.24 -8.83
CA MET A 454 8.01 -5.04 -7.78
C MET A 454 9.51 -4.69 -7.73
N PRO A 455 10.04 -4.22 -6.58
CA PRO A 455 11.46 -3.97 -6.43
C PRO A 455 12.24 -5.28 -6.46
N ALA A 456 13.48 -5.25 -6.95
CA ALA A 456 14.35 -6.42 -6.90
C ALA A 456 14.74 -6.69 -5.44
N PHE A 457 14.48 -7.91 -4.97
CA PHE A 457 14.87 -8.34 -3.63
C PHE A 457 16.06 -9.29 -3.75
N ALA A 458 17.01 -9.19 -2.83
CA ALA A 458 18.16 -10.10 -2.77
C ALA A 458 18.24 -10.81 -1.41
N PRO A 459 17.20 -11.56 -0.98
CA PRO A 459 17.21 -12.28 0.29
C PRO A 459 18.35 -13.31 0.33
N SER A 460 18.75 -13.72 1.54
CA SER A 460 19.70 -14.84 1.69
C SER A 460 19.12 -16.12 1.04
N ASP A 461 19.97 -17.09 0.69
CA ASP A 461 19.46 -18.36 0.16
C ASP A 461 18.54 -19.07 1.16
N GLN A 462 18.78 -18.91 2.46
CA GLN A 462 17.91 -19.46 3.50
C GLN A 462 16.54 -18.76 3.54
N GLU A 463 16.52 -17.43 3.50
CA GLU A 463 15.29 -16.63 3.44
C GLU A 463 14.50 -16.89 2.17
N LEU A 464 15.19 -16.98 1.03
CA LEU A 464 14.60 -17.29 -0.25
C LEU A 464 13.95 -18.67 -0.25
N ASN A 465 14.65 -19.68 0.29
CA ASN A 465 14.13 -21.03 0.42
C ASN A 465 12.92 -21.09 1.37
N ALA A 466 12.96 -20.35 2.48
CA ALA A 466 11.85 -20.23 3.40
C ALA A 466 10.64 -19.55 2.74
N LEU A 467 10.86 -18.44 2.02
CA LEU A 467 9.83 -17.71 1.29
C LEU A 467 9.18 -18.59 0.20
N ILE A 468 9.98 -19.33 -0.55
CA ILE A 468 9.50 -20.32 -1.53
C ILE A 468 8.68 -21.42 -0.82
N ALA A 469 9.14 -21.93 0.33
CA ALA A 469 8.40 -22.93 1.11
C ALA A 469 7.03 -22.39 1.59
N PHE A 470 6.97 -21.12 2.00
CA PHE A 470 5.71 -20.47 2.33
C PHE A 470 4.80 -20.33 1.12
N ILE A 471 5.30 -19.89 -0.04
CA ILE A 471 4.50 -19.79 -1.28
C ILE A 471 3.99 -21.18 -1.70
N LYS A 472 4.84 -22.21 -1.61
CA LYS A 472 4.46 -23.62 -1.84
C LYS A 472 3.35 -24.07 -0.89
N SER A 473 3.38 -23.66 0.38
CA SER A 473 2.34 -24.01 1.35
C SER A 473 0.96 -23.44 0.98
N LYS A 474 0.90 -22.44 0.10
CA LYS A 474 -0.33 -21.85 -0.44
C LYS A 474 -0.77 -22.48 -1.77
N ALA A 475 -0.06 -23.49 -2.28
CA ALA A 475 -0.48 -24.24 -3.46
C ALA A 475 -1.87 -24.86 -3.25
N LYS A 476 -2.59 -25.13 -4.35
CA LYS A 476 -3.81 -25.95 -4.26
C LYS A 476 -3.40 -27.32 -3.72
N ALA A 477 -4.11 -27.84 -2.71
CA ALA A 477 -3.91 -29.21 -2.27
C ALA A 477 -4.12 -30.15 -3.47
N ASP A 478 -3.12 -30.99 -3.76
CA ASP A 478 -3.16 -31.89 -4.91
C ASP A 478 -4.41 -32.78 -4.86
N ALA A 479 -5.22 -32.70 -5.91
CA ALA A 479 -6.33 -33.63 -6.17
C ALA A 479 -5.85 -35.04 -6.58
N ASP A 480 -4.58 -35.38 -6.37
CA ASP A 480 -3.94 -36.62 -6.87
C ASP A 480 -3.68 -37.68 -5.78
N ALA A 481 -4.10 -37.45 -4.53
CA ALA A 481 -4.01 -38.45 -3.45
C ALA A 481 -5.05 -39.58 -3.53
N SER A 482 -5.79 -39.73 -4.64
CA SER A 482 -6.82 -40.78 -4.82
C SER A 482 -6.40 -41.98 -5.70
N LYS A 483 -5.12 -42.06 -6.11
CA LYS A 483 -4.58 -43.23 -6.82
C LYS A 483 -3.41 -43.88 -6.08
N ALA A 484 -3.63 -44.26 -4.83
CA ALA A 484 -2.90 -45.36 -4.23
C ALA A 484 -3.74 -46.62 -4.42
N GLU A 485 -3.36 -47.49 -5.36
CA GLU A 485 -3.93 -48.83 -5.49
C GLU A 485 -3.74 -49.62 -4.19
N PRO A 486 -4.78 -50.28 -3.66
CA PRO A 486 -4.63 -51.25 -2.60
C PRO A 486 -4.05 -52.54 -3.19
N GLY A 487 -2.96 -53.03 -2.59
CA GLY A 487 -2.12 -54.06 -3.18
C GLY A 487 -2.79 -55.40 -3.51
N LYS A 488 -2.22 -56.06 -4.51
CA LYS A 488 -1.73 -57.44 -4.47
C LYS A 488 -0.76 -57.70 -5.61
#